data_AF-M4BKX3-F1
#
_entry.id   AF-M4BKX3-F1
#
_cell.length_a   1.000
_cell.length_b   1.000
_cell.length_c   1.000
_cell.angle_alpha   90.00
_cell.angle_beta   90.00
_cell.angle_gamma   90.00
#
_symmetry.space_group_name_H-M   'P 1'
#
loop_
_entity.id
_entity.type
_entity.pdbx_description
1 polymer ?
#
loop_
_entity_poly.entity_id
_entity_poly.type
_entity_poly.pdbx_seq_one_letter_code
_entity_poly.pdbx_strand_id
1 'polypeptide(L)'
;MNTTRQRVHSFLCWRQRTARQTHADNLRAVRVPPQRKNVATTLFVYQLLCNVTSRCSSAFSACREQPQLIAPMKRSRDEASKVLGERMLQGWTMLGVSCPVEECYTPLVCNRQSNKMFCVRCDQYVVTEDELKQQQAEQKNAEEVAAIERDEAGTEARVEEERRRHIEQQFCLEEQAKQAGRMQALDQASEEARCEIAPRGAAKRKIDTAAVQSSSDSDADVNAVRRQTLAALYQKMEALTNSLSPTDHSERLVSVARAVREIAEASQLLKQ
;
A
#
# COMPACT_ATOMS: atom_id res chain seq x y z
N MET A 1 13.57 -6.85 42.93
CA MET A 1 14.44 -6.26 41.88
C MET A 1 14.78 -7.31 40.80
N ASN A 2 13.80 -7.82 40.04
CA ASN A 2 14.05 -8.92 39.08
C ASN A 2 13.14 -8.91 37.82
N THR A 3 12.58 -7.76 37.43
CA THR A 3 11.65 -7.68 36.27
C THR A 3 12.22 -6.99 35.04
N THR A 4 13.39 -6.34 35.14
CA THR A 4 14.00 -5.58 34.04
C THR A 4 14.81 -6.45 33.08
N ARG A 5 15.18 -7.69 33.46
CA ARG A 5 16.09 -8.54 32.68
C ARG A 5 15.41 -9.34 31.55
N GLN A 6 14.11 -9.60 31.64
CA GLN A 6 13.37 -10.38 30.63
C GLN A 6 12.98 -9.57 29.38
N ARG A 7 12.86 -8.24 29.47
CA ARG A 7 12.48 -7.40 28.31
C ARG A 7 13.60 -7.22 27.29
N VAL A 8 14.86 -7.27 27.73
CA VAL A 8 16.01 -7.04 26.83
C VAL A 8 16.26 -8.25 25.91
N HIS A 9 15.97 -9.47 26.39
CA HIS A 9 16.18 -10.69 25.60
C HIS A 9 15.16 -10.86 24.46
N SER A 10 13.94 -10.31 24.62
CA SER A 10 12.90 -10.37 23.59
C SER A 10 13.17 -9.41 22.42
N PHE A 11 13.79 -8.25 22.70
CA PHE A 11 14.15 -7.27 21.65
C PHE A 11 15.30 -7.73 20.75
N LEU A 12 16.28 -8.45 21.29
CA LEU A 12 17.42 -8.97 20.52
C LEU A 12 17.02 -10.12 19.57
N CYS A 13 16.01 -10.91 19.93
CA CYS A 13 15.53 -12.03 19.09
C CYS A 13 14.70 -11.55 17.88
N TRP A 14 13.96 -10.43 18.01
CA TRP A 14 13.21 -9.86 16.88
C TRP A 14 14.14 -9.25 15.82
N ARG A 15 15.23 -8.57 16.23
CA ARG A 15 16.17 -7.91 15.32
C ARG A 15 17.02 -8.87 14.47
N GLN A 16 17.21 -10.12 14.90
CA GLN A 16 17.92 -11.13 14.10
C GLN A 16 17.04 -11.85 13.08
N ARG A 17 15.71 -11.81 13.22
CA ARG A 17 14.78 -12.46 12.28
C ARG A 17 14.46 -11.61 11.05
N THR A 18 14.57 -10.28 11.15
CA THR A 18 14.33 -9.36 10.01
C THR A 18 15.52 -9.22 9.05
N ALA A 19 16.73 -9.61 9.46
CA ALA A 19 17.93 -9.51 8.62
C ALA A 19 18.12 -10.68 7.63
N ARG A 20 17.32 -11.75 7.69
CA ARG A 20 17.40 -12.89 6.75
C ARG A 20 16.39 -12.87 5.60
N GLN A 21 15.43 -11.94 5.59
CA GLN A 21 14.36 -11.91 4.60
C GLN A 21 14.70 -11.06 3.35
N THR A 22 15.70 -10.18 3.40
CA THR A 22 15.98 -9.20 2.33
C THR A 22 16.99 -9.65 1.27
N HIS A 23 17.44 -10.91 1.29
CA HIS A 23 18.43 -11.43 0.33
C HIS A 23 17.85 -12.37 -0.74
N ALA A 24 16.53 -12.63 -0.74
CA ALA A 24 15.88 -13.58 -1.65
C ALA A 24 15.14 -12.95 -2.85
N ASP A 25 14.89 -11.62 -2.84
CA ASP A 25 14.04 -10.98 -3.86
C ASP A 25 14.78 -10.29 -5.02
N ASN A 26 16.11 -10.44 -5.12
CA ASN A 26 16.92 -9.71 -6.11
C ASN A 26 17.33 -10.53 -7.36
N LEU A 27 16.52 -11.52 -7.79
CA LEU A 27 16.80 -12.33 -8.99
C LEU A 27 15.62 -12.60 -9.93
N ARG A 28 14.56 -11.78 -9.91
CA ARG A 28 13.54 -11.79 -10.98
C ARG A 28 13.24 -10.39 -11.50
N ALA A 29 14.22 -9.81 -12.18
CA ALA A 29 14.03 -8.65 -13.03
C ALA A 29 14.73 -8.90 -14.38
N VAL A 30 14.10 -9.71 -15.24
CA VAL A 30 14.37 -9.65 -16.69
C VAL A 30 13.09 -9.23 -17.39
N ARG A 31 13.20 -8.06 -18.00
CA ARG A 31 12.21 -7.29 -18.75
C ARG A 31 11.68 -8.07 -19.95
N VAL A 32 10.38 -7.93 -20.22
CA VAL A 32 9.84 -7.91 -21.59
C VAL A 32 8.73 -6.85 -21.66
N PRO A 33 8.86 -5.80 -22.50
CA PRO A 33 7.80 -4.83 -22.72
C PRO A 33 6.81 -5.30 -23.80
N PRO A 34 5.48 -5.08 -23.65
CA PRO A 34 4.54 -5.26 -24.75
C PRO A 34 4.45 -3.98 -25.59
N GLN A 35 4.79 -4.14 -26.87
CA GLN A 35 4.62 -3.15 -27.92
C GLN A 35 3.14 -2.94 -28.25
N ARG A 36 2.71 -1.67 -28.24
CA ARG A 36 1.50 -1.17 -28.90
C ARG A 36 1.55 -1.45 -30.40
N LYS A 37 0.51 -2.08 -30.98
CA LYS A 37 0.01 -1.73 -32.33
C LYS A 37 -1.50 -1.98 -32.42
N ASN A 38 -2.26 -0.89 -32.43
CA ASN A 38 -3.51 -0.80 -33.16
C ASN A 38 -3.15 -0.69 -34.65
N VAL A 39 -3.66 -1.58 -35.51
CA VAL A 39 -4.25 -1.18 -36.80
C VAL A 39 -5.20 -2.29 -37.24
N ALA A 40 -6.45 -1.91 -37.52
CA ALA A 40 -7.35 -2.66 -38.38
C ALA A 40 -6.71 -2.88 -39.77
N THR A 41 -7.34 -3.72 -40.61
CA THR A 41 -6.92 -4.12 -41.97
C THR A 41 -5.94 -5.29 -41.90
N THR A 42 -6.33 -6.54 -42.19
CA THR A 42 -6.47 -7.02 -43.57
C THR A 42 -7.17 -8.39 -43.56
N LEU A 43 -8.43 -8.43 -43.99
CA LEU A 43 -9.01 -9.59 -44.68
C LEU A 43 -8.30 -9.71 -46.05
N PHE A 44 -8.13 -10.93 -46.56
CA PHE A 44 -7.28 -11.37 -47.68
C PHE A 44 -5.88 -11.81 -47.25
N VAL A 45 -5.70 -13.12 -46.96
CA VAL A 45 -4.99 -14.10 -47.80
C VAL A 45 -5.32 -15.49 -47.23
N TYR A 46 -6.52 -15.98 -47.50
CA TYR A 46 -6.75 -17.42 -47.61
C TYR A 46 -6.21 -17.86 -48.98
N GLN A 47 -5.73 -19.10 -49.06
CA GLN A 47 -5.41 -19.82 -50.30
C GLN A 47 -4.07 -19.46 -50.97
N LEU A 48 -3.01 -20.17 -50.60
CA LEU A 48 -2.18 -21.04 -51.47
C LEU A 48 -0.91 -21.45 -50.72
N LEU A 49 -0.43 -22.68 -50.97
CA LEU A 49 0.73 -23.37 -50.39
C LEU A 49 0.43 -24.13 -49.08
N CYS A 50 0.49 -25.45 -48.97
CA CYS A 50 0.84 -26.51 -49.92
C CYS A 50 0.20 -27.81 -49.42
N ASN A 51 -0.50 -28.47 -50.33
CA ASN A 51 -0.69 -29.92 -50.37
C ASN A 51 0.67 -30.62 -50.46
N VAL A 52 0.73 -31.92 -50.10
CA VAL A 52 1.90 -32.82 -49.99
C VAL A 52 2.37 -32.87 -48.53
N THR A 53 1.79 -33.71 -47.66
CA THR A 53 1.85 -35.17 -47.75
C THR A 53 0.58 -35.83 -47.18
N SER A 54 -0.07 -36.57 -48.07
CA SER A 54 -1.05 -37.61 -47.74
C SER A 54 -0.32 -38.83 -47.19
N ARG A 55 -0.50 -39.15 -45.90
CA ARG A 55 -0.67 -40.51 -45.32
C ARG A 55 -0.54 -40.45 -43.79
N CYS A 56 -1.69 -40.39 -43.11
CA CYS A 56 -2.01 -41.15 -41.89
C CYS A 56 -3.41 -40.75 -41.41
N SER A 57 -4.42 -41.01 -42.25
CA SER A 57 -5.80 -41.16 -41.81
C SER A 57 -5.96 -42.60 -41.34
N SER A 58 -5.94 -42.82 -40.02
CA SER A 58 -6.67 -43.87 -39.28
C SER A 58 -5.99 -44.21 -37.95
N ALA A 59 -5.75 -43.23 -37.08
CA ALA A 59 -5.50 -43.47 -35.66
C ALA A 59 -5.94 -42.29 -34.76
N PHE A 60 -6.76 -41.38 -35.28
CA PHE A 60 -7.44 -40.35 -34.48
C PHE A 60 -8.78 -40.91 -33.97
N SER A 61 -8.71 -42.05 -33.29
CA SER A 61 -9.85 -42.64 -32.60
C SER A 61 -9.39 -43.03 -31.20
N ALA A 62 -9.89 -42.28 -30.22
CA ALA A 62 -9.91 -42.62 -28.80
C ALA A 62 -8.59 -42.62 -28.02
N CYS A 63 -7.99 -41.45 -27.80
CA CYS A 63 -7.51 -41.11 -26.46
C CYS A 63 -8.43 -40.03 -25.90
N ARG A 64 -9.65 -40.46 -25.57
CA ARG A 64 -10.53 -39.72 -24.67
C ARG A 64 -9.81 -39.73 -23.32
N GLU A 65 -9.13 -38.64 -22.97
CA GLU A 65 -8.80 -38.34 -21.59
C GLU A 65 -10.12 -38.30 -20.82
N GLN A 66 -10.50 -39.44 -20.26
CA GLN A 66 -11.47 -39.49 -19.18
C GLN A 66 -10.75 -38.92 -17.96
N PRO A 67 -11.26 -37.83 -17.35
CA PRO A 67 -10.91 -37.54 -15.98
C PRO A 67 -11.38 -38.76 -15.19
N GLN A 68 -10.44 -39.58 -14.72
CA GLN A 68 -10.71 -40.64 -13.75
C GLN A 68 -11.23 -39.91 -12.51
N LEU A 69 -12.54 -39.76 -12.39
CA LEU A 69 -13.19 -39.35 -11.16
C LEU A 69 -12.83 -40.42 -10.14
N ILE A 70 -11.83 -40.12 -9.30
CA ILE A 70 -11.36 -40.98 -8.24
C ILE A 70 -12.56 -41.18 -7.32
N ALA A 71 -13.29 -42.28 -7.50
CA ALA A 71 -14.35 -42.64 -6.59
C ALA A 71 -13.72 -42.75 -5.20
N PRO A 72 -14.29 -42.10 -4.17
CA PRO A 72 -13.73 -42.18 -2.84
C PRO A 72 -13.70 -43.66 -2.42
N MET A 73 -12.50 -44.17 -2.11
CA MET A 73 -12.34 -45.53 -1.62
C MET A 73 -13.15 -45.66 -0.32
N LYS A 74 -14.27 -46.39 -0.37
CA LYS A 74 -15.08 -46.66 0.82
C LYS A 74 -14.41 -47.81 1.58
N ARG A 75 -14.05 -47.59 2.85
CA ARG A 75 -13.56 -48.67 3.72
C ARG A 75 -14.63 -49.75 3.92
N SER A 76 -14.17 -50.99 4.17
CA SER A 76 -15.06 -52.06 4.61
C SER A 76 -15.71 -51.69 5.95
N ARG A 77 -16.90 -52.24 6.25
CA ARG A 77 -17.62 -51.94 7.50
C ARG A 77 -16.77 -52.27 8.73
N ASP A 78 -16.07 -53.39 8.70
CA ASP A 78 -15.30 -53.86 9.86
C ASP A 78 -14.03 -53.02 10.07
N GLU A 79 -13.42 -52.53 9.00
CA GLU A 79 -12.30 -51.58 9.07
C GLU A 79 -12.76 -50.20 9.55
N ALA A 80 -13.92 -49.73 9.07
CA ALA A 80 -14.52 -48.48 9.54
C ALA A 80 -14.81 -48.53 11.04
N SER A 81 -15.29 -49.65 11.58
CA SER A 81 -15.52 -49.85 13.02
C SER A 81 -14.22 -49.81 13.83
N LYS A 82 -13.12 -50.37 13.30
CA LYS A 82 -11.80 -50.31 13.95
C LYS A 82 -11.29 -48.87 14.04
N VAL A 83 -11.26 -48.16 12.91
CA VAL A 83 -10.81 -46.76 12.87
C VAL A 83 -11.73 -45.86 13.71
N LEU A 84 -13.04 -46.12 13.73
CA LEU A 84 -13.97 -45.38 14.56
C LEU A 84 -13.62 -45.52 16.05
N GLY A 85 -13.35 -46.75 16.52
CA GLY A 85 -12.88 -47.01 17.88
C GLY A 85 -11.57 -46.28 18.19
N GLU A 86 -10.60 -46.32 17.27
CA GLU A 86 -9.32 -45.59 17.42
C GLU A 86 -9.53 -44.08 17.55
N ARG A 87 -10.43 -43.48 16.76
CA ARG A 87 -10.75 -42.05 16.85
C ARG A 87 -11.44 -41.71 18.18
N MET A 88 -12.33 -42.57 18.67
CA MET A 88 -12.95 -42.37 19.99
C MET A 88 -11.92 -42.43 21.12
N LEU A 89 -10.93 -43.33 21.03
CA LEU A 89 -9.81 -43.39 21.99
C LEU A 89 -8.92 -42.14 21.92
N GLN A 90 -8.81 -41.50 20.76
CA GLN A 90 -8.15 -40.20 20.58
C GLN A 90 -8.98 -39.01 21.13
N GLY A 91 -10.15 -39.27 21.72
CA GLY A 91 -11.04 -38.24 22.28
C GLY A 91 -11.93 -37.55 21.25
N TRP A 92 -12.17 -38.19 20.10
CA TRP A 92 -13.14 -37.69 19.11
C TRP A 92 -14.56 -38.01 19.58
N THR A 93 -15.50 -37.11 19.29
CA THR A 93 -16.89 -37.24 19.71
C THR A 93 -17.74 -37.67 18.51
N MET A 94 -18.54 -38.71 18.68
CA MET A 94 -19.51 -39.14 17.67
C MET A 94 -20.69 -38.17 17.64
N LEU A 95 -21.04 -37.69 16.45
CA LEU A 95 -22.22 -36.88 16.20
C LEU A 95 -23.40 -37.81 15.91
N GLY A 96 -24.60 -37.45 16.39
CA GLY A 96 -25.85 -38.15 16.07
C GLY A 96 -26.34 -37.95 14.63
N VAL A 97 -25.45 -37.56 13.71
CA VAL A 97 -25.73 -37.23 12.32
C VAL A 97 -25.01 -38.26 11.44
N SER A 98 -25.74 -38.84 10.48
CA SER A 98 -25.19 -39.78 9.49
C SER A 98 -24.56 -39.04 8.31
N CYS A 99 -23.59 -39.69 7.65
CA CYS A 99 -22.97 -39.14 6.45
C CYS A 99 -24.00 -38.95 5.31
N PRO A 100 -23.94 -37.84 4.53
CA PRO A 100 -24.88 -37.56 3.44
C PRO A 100 -24.59 -38.35 2.15
N VAL A 101 -23.54 -39.17 2.13
CA VAL A 101 -23.17 -39.95 0.94
C VAL A 101 -24.09 -41.15 0.81
N GLU A 102 -24.70 -41.31 -0.36
CA GLU A 102 -25.51 -42.48 -0.70
C GLU A 102 -24.72 -43.79 -0.42
N GLU A 103 -25.37 -44.76 0.24
CA GLU A 103 -24.80 -46.02 0.74
C GLU A 103 -23.90 -45.93 1.99
N CYS A 104 -23.64 -44.74 2.52
CA CYS A 104 -22.83 -44.54 3.73
C CYS A 104 -23.65 -44.03 4.92
N TYR A 105 -24.20 -44.96 5.71
CA TYR A 105 -24.94 -44.64 6.94
C TYR A 105 -24.06 -44.60 8.21
N THR A 106 -22.76 -44.33 8.06
CA THR A 106 -21.82 -44.26 9.19
C THR A 106 -21.99 -42.93 9.92
N PRO A 107 -22.06 -42.92 11.26
CA PRO A 107 -22.15 -41.68 12.04
C PRO A 107 -20.88 -40.84 11.87
N LEU A 108 -21.06 -39.52 11.79
CA LEU A 108 -19.94 -38.58 11.69
C LEU A 108 -19.23 -38.46 13.05
N VAL A 109 -17.93 -38.20 13.02
CA VAL A 109 -17.14 -37.90 14.21
C VAL A 109 -16.56 -36.50 14.12
N CYS A 110 -16.45 -35.82 15.25
CA CYS A 110 -15.88 -34.49 15.36
C CYS A 110 -14.65 -34.51 16.27
N ASN A 111 -13.60 -33.82 15.83
CA ASN A 111 -12.42 -33.57 16.66
C ASN A 111 -12.63 -32.32 17.53
N ARG A 112 -12.35 -32.42 18.82
CA ARG A 112 -12.46 -31.31 19.78
C ARG A 112 -11.60 -30.09 19.44
N GLN A 113 -10.47 -30.28 18.74
CA GLN A 113 -9.54 -29.18 18.43
C GLN A 113 -9.95 -28.39 17.18
N SER A 114 -10.36 -29.10 16.12
CA SER A 114 -10.67 -28.47 14.83
C SER A 114 -12.17 -28.24 14.61
N ASN A 115 -13.03 -28.86 15.42
CA ASN A 115 -14.49 -28.89 15.27
C ASN A 115 -14.94 -29.23 13.83
N LYS A 116 -14.21 -30.11 13.14
CA LYS A 116 -14.53 -30.54 11.77
C LYS A 116 -15.22 -31.88 11.81
N MET A 117 -16.30 -32.02 11.06
CA MET A 117 -17.02 -33.29 10.92
C MET A 117 -16.30 -34.20 9.93
N PHE A 118 -16.11 -35.46 10.30
CA PHE A 118 -15.36 -36.43 9.51
C PHE A 118 -16.11 -37.76 9.43
N CYS A 119 -16.14 -38.33 8.23
CA CYS A 119 -16.69 -39.66 8.00
C CYS A 119 -15.56 -40.70 7.94
N VAL A 120 -15.57 -41.65 8.88
CA VAL A 120 -14.56 -42.71 8.98
C VAL A 120 -14.59 -43.70 7.81
N ARG A 121 -15.76 -43.90 7.21
CA ARG A 121 -15.94 -44.87 6.11
C ARG A 121 -15.54 -44.29 4.76
N CYS A 122 -15.82 -43.01 4.52
CA CYS A 122 -15.49 -42.34 3.27
C CYS A 122 -14.12 -41.65 3.30
N ASP A 123 -13.51 -41.49 4.48
CA ASP A 123 -12.30 -40.70 4.70
C ASP A 123 -12.41 -39.23 4.30
N GLN A 124 -13.63 -38.70 4.29
CA GLN A 124 -13.88 -37.31 3.89
C GLN A 124 -14.38 -36.46 5.06
N TYR A 125 -13.92 -35.21 5.05
CA TYR A 125 -14.48 -34.16 5.90
C TYR A 125 -15.79 -33.68 5.28
N VAL A 126 -16.84 -33.64 6.11
CA VAL A 126 -18.13 -33.08 5.73
C VAL A 126 -18.16 -31.65 6.24
N VAL A 127 -18.30 -30.71 5.32
CA VAL A 127 -18.45 -29.28 5.64
C VAL A 127 -19.90 -28.92 5.38
N THR A 128 -20.53 -28.27 6.34
CA THR A 128 -21.91 -27.79 6.18
C THR A 128 -21.97 -26.62 5.19
N GLU A 129 -23.12 -26.39 4.57
CA GLU A 129 -23.28 -25.27 3.63
C GLU A 129 -22.97 -23.92 4.29
N ASP A 130 -23.26 -23.78 5.59
CA ASP A 130 -23.00 -22.57 6.35
C ASP A 130 -21.50 -22.34 6.58
N GLU A 131 -20.74 -23.39 6.91
CA GLU A 131 -19.28 -23.30 7.03
C GLU A 131 -18.61 -22.98 5.70
N LEU A 132 -19.13 -23.52 4.58
CA LEU A 132 -18.62 -23.19 3.25
C LEU A 132 -18.89 -21.72 2.90
N LYS A 133 -20.08 -21.20 3.20
CA LYS A 133 -20.42 -19.78 3.01
C LYS A 133 -19.54 -18.87 3.86
N GLN A 134 -19.27 -19.25 5.11
CA GLN A 134 -18.36 -18.51 6.00
C GLN A 134 -16.94 -18.48 5.43
N GLN A 135 -16.40 -19.64 5.03
CA GLN A 135 -15.07 -19.71 4.41
C GLN A 135 -14.99 -18.90 3.11
N GLN A 136 -16.03 -18.92 2.28
CA GLN A 136 -16.08 -18.10 1.07
C GLN A 136 -16.18 -16.61 1.38
N ALA A 137 -16.95 -16.22 2.39
CA ALA A 137 -17.06 -14.83 2.83
C ALA A 137 -15.73 -14.31 3.39
N GLU A 138 -15.04 -15.13 4.20
CA GLU A 138 -13.70 -14.82 4.72
C GLU A 138 -12.68 -14.70 3.59
N GLN A 139 -12.69 -15.62 2.61
CA GLN A 139 -11.80 -15.54 1.45
C GLN A 139 -12.07 -14.29 0.62
N LYS A 140 -13.34 -13.96 0.35
CA LYS A 140 -13.72 -12.74 -0.38
C LYS A 140 -13.31 -11.48 0.37
N ASN A 141 -13.54 -11.44 1.68
CA ASN A 141 -13.15 -10.31 2.51
C ASN A 141 -11.61 -10.16 2.54
N ALA A 142 -10.87 -11.27 2.70
CA ALA A 142 -9.41 -11.24 2.67
C ALA A 142 -8.86 -10.78 1.31
N GLU A 143 -9.49 -11.20 0.20
CA GLU A 143 -9.12 -10.74 -1.14
C GLU A 143 -9.42 -9.25 -1.34
N GLU A 144 -10.57 -8.77 -0.85
CA GLU A 144 -10.96 -7.37 -0.88
C GLU A 144 -10.02 -6.49 -0.05
N VAL A 145 -9.69 -6.89 1.17
CA VAL A 145 -8.71 -6.20 2.02
C VAL A 145 -7.34 -6.17 1.35
N ALA A 146 -6.89 -7.29 0.78
CA ALA A 146 -5.62 -7.34 0.06
C ALA A 146 -5.62 -6.48 -1.22
N ALA A 147 -6.78 -6.22 -1.83
CA ALA A 147 -6.88 -5.30 -2.96
C ALA A 147 -6.75 -3.83 -2.50
N ILE A 148 -7.44 -3.46 -1.42
CA ILE A 148 -7.37 -2.11 -0.84
C ILE A 148 -5.93 -1.80 -0.41
N GLU A 149 -5.26 -2.71 0.30
CA GLU A 149 -3.86 -2.52 0.73
C GLU A 149 -2.90 -2.32 -0.45
N ARG A 150 -3.13 -2.99 -1.58
CA ARG A 150 -2.31 -2.80 -2.80
C ARG A 150 -2.56 -1.45 -3.45
N ASP A 151 -3.81 -1.01 -3.49
CA ASP A 151 -4.18 0.28 -4.05
C ASP A 151 -3.61 1.42 -3.20
N GLU A 152 -3.74 1.34 -1.87
CA GLU A 152 -3.14 2.29 -0.92
C GLU A 152 -1.62 2.37 -1.08
N ALA A 153 -0.92 1.23 -1.08
CA ALA A 153 0.53 1.20 -1.32
C ALA A 153 0.91 1.78 -2.69
N GLY A 154 0.07 1.58 -3.71
CA GLY A 154 0.24 2.18 -5.04
C GLY A 154 0.12 3.71 -5.01
N THR A 155 -0.86 4.24 -4.28
CA THR A 155 -1.03 5.70 -4.12
C THR A 155 0.13 6.32 -3.35
N GLU A 156 0.58 5.69 -2.26
CA GLU A 156 1.71 6.17 -1.46
C GLU A 156 3.01 6.20 -2.27
N ALA A 157 3.28 5.15 -3.05
CA ALA A 157 4.45 5.10 -3.93
C ALA A 157 4.43 6.22 -4.99
N ARG A 158 3.26 6.56 -5.54
CA ARG A 158 3.12 7.67 -6.49
C ARG A 158 3.38 9.03 -5.84
N VAL A 159 2.86 9.25 -4.62
CA VAL A 159 3.08 10.49 -3.87
C VAL A 159 4.56 10.65 -3.51
N GLU A 160 5.23 9.57 -3.11
CA GLU A 160 6.65 9.59 -2.79
C GLU A 160 7.53 9.88 -4.02
N GLU A 161 7.18 9.33 -5.18
CA GLU A 161 7.86 9.65 -6.45
C GLU A 161 7.69 11.13 -6.84
N GLU A 162 6.49 11.70 -6.68
CA GLU A 162 6.25 13.13 -6.91
C GLU A 162 7.07 14.01 -5.96
N ARG A 163 7.17 13.63 -4.67
CA ARG A 163 8.03 14.30 -3.70
C ARG A 163 9.50 14.29 -4.13
N ARG A 164 10.02 13.15 -4.61
CA ARG A 164 11.41 13.02 -5.08
C ARG A 164 11.69 13.96 -6.26
N ARG A 165 10.78 14.00 -7.24
CA ARG A 165 10.90 14.91 -8.39
C ARG A 165 10.92 16.37 -7.97
N HIS A 166 10.10 16.75 -6.99
CA HIS A 166 10.08 18.12 -6.50
C HIS A 166 11.40 18.51 -5.83
N ILE A 167 11.97 17.61 -5.01
CA ILE A 167 13.27 17.84 -4.38
C ILE A 167 14.37 17.97 -5.44
N GLU A 168 14.41 17.09 -6.43
CA GLU A 168 15.39 17.14 -7.52
C GLU A 168 15.29 18.43 -8.34
N GLN A 169 14.06 18.88 -8.65
CA GLN A 169 13.84 20.15 -9.33
C GLN A 169 14.35 21.35 -8.51
N GLN A 170 14.11 21.35 -7.20
CA GLN A 170 14.62 22.41 -6.32
C GLN A 170 16.15 22.49 -6.35
N PHE A 171 16.84 21.35 -6.24
CA PHE A 171 18.29 21.30 -6.31
C PHE A 171 18.83 21.78 -7.66
N CYS A 172 18.18 21.40 -8.76
CA CYS A 172 18.59 21.83 -10.10
C CYS A 172 18.49 23.37 -10.25
N LEU A 173 17.40 23.97 -9.77
CA LEU A 173 17.21 25.43 -9.81
C LEU A 173 18.20 26.17 -8.92
N GLU A 174 18.48 25.64 -7.73
CA GLU A 174 19.44 26.24 -6.81
C GLU A 174 20.86 26.24 -7.40
N GLU A 175 21.27 25.14 -8.04
CA GLU A 175 22.57 25.05 -8.70
C GLU A 175 22.67 25.97 -9.92
N GLN A 176 21.60 26.10 -10.72
CA GLN A 176 21.55 27.09 -11.80
C GLN A 176 21.69 28.53 -11.27
N ALA A 177 21.01 28.86 -10.16
CA ALA A 177 21.12 30.18 -9.54
C ALA A 177 22.55 30.45 -9.03
N LYS A 178 23.20 29.46 -8.40
CA LYS A 178 24.61 29.57 -7.99
C LYS A 178 25.54 29.76 -9.18
N GLN A 179 25.33 29.04 -10.28
CA GLN A 179 26.12 29.20 -11.51
C GLN A 179 25.92 30.58 -12.13
N ALA A 180 24.68 31.07 -12.22
CA ALA A 180 24.38 32.41 -12.71
C ALA A 180 25.01 33.50 -11.84
N GLY A 181 24.97 33.35 -10.51
CA GLY A 181 25.65 34.26 -9.59
C GLY A 181 27.18 34.27 -9.77
N ARG A 182 27.79 33.10 -10.00
CA ARG A 182 29.22 33.00 -10.34
C ARG A 182 29.55 33.71 -11.65
N MET A 183 28.70 33.58 -12.67
CA MET A 183 28.88 34.28 -13.96
C MET A 183 28.79 35.80 -13.78
N GLN A 184 27.75 36.28 -13.10
CA GLN A 184 27.57 37.72 -12.84
C GLN A 184 28.72 38.32 -12.04
N ALA A 185 29.29 37.58 -11.08
CA ALA A 185 30.45 38.04 -10.32
C ALA A 185 31.71 38.19 -11.20
N LEU A 186 31.92 37.30 -12.18
CA LEU A 186 33.02 37.41 -13.14
C LEU A 186 32.82 38.58 -14.09
N ASP A 187 31.60 38.79 -14.58
CA ASP A 187 31.26 39.94 -15.44
C ASP A 187 31.47 41.26 -14.70
N GLN A 188 31.00 41.36 -13.44
CA GLN A 188 31.22 42.54 -12.58
C GLN A 188 32.72 42.80 -12.36
N ALA A 189 33.49 41.77 -12.02
CA ALA A 189 34.95 41.90 -11.85
C ALA A 189 35.65 42.34 -13.16
N SER A 190 35.17 41.86 -14.32
CA SER A 190 35.68 42.29 -15.63
C SER A 190 35.30 43.74 -15.97
N GLU A 191 34.10 44.20 -15.59
CA GLU A 191 33.65 45.59 -15.78
C GLU A 191 34.39 46.57 -14.86
N GLU A 192 34.62 46.19 -13.60
CA GLU A 192 35.42 46.94 -12.63
C GLU A 192 36.85 47.14 -13.15
N ALA A 193 37.49 46.06 -13.65
CA ALA A 193 38.81 46.14 -14.28
C ALA A 193 38.83 47.03 -15.54
N ARG A 194 37.70 47.15 -16.25
CA ARG A 194 37.58 48.02 -17.44
C ARG A 194 37.38 49.49 -17.07
N CYS A 195 36.74 49.80 -15.94
CA CYS A 195 36.57 51.16 -15.44
C CYS A 195 37.86 51.77 -14.88
N GLU A 196 38.79 50.97 -14.35
CA GLU A 196 40.08 51.46 -13.83
C GLU A 196 41.03 52.01 -14.91
N ILE A 197 40.75 51.78 -16.20
CA ILE A 197 41.58 52.24 -17.33
C ILE A 197 40.98 53.49 -18.04
N ALA A 198 39.80 53.97 -17.64
CA ALA A 198 39.17 55.15 -18.26
C ALA A 198 39.69 56.49 -17.67
N PRO A 199 40.12 57.48 -18.49
CA PRO A 199 40.58 58.77 -17.99
C PRO A 199 39.42 59.61 -17.42
N ARG A 200 39.67 60.18 -16.24
CA ARG A 200 38.77 61.03 -15.45
C ARG A 200 38.29 62.24 -16.26
N GLY A 201 36.98 62.32 -16.49
CA GLY A 201 36.35 63.48 -17.13
C GLY A 201 34.91 63.74 -16.66
N ALA A 202 34.77 64.79 -15.85
CA ALA A 202 33.58 65.62 -15.63
C ALA A 202 32.40 65.12 -14.76
N ALA A 203 31.94 66.06 -13.93
CA ALA A 203 31.07 65.95 -12.77
C ALA A 203 29.62 66.41 -13.01
N LYS A 204 28.82 66.38 -11.92
CA LYS A 204 27.43 66.87 -11.67
C LYS A 204 26.34 65.81 -11.91
N ARG A 205 25.36 65.59 -11.02
CA ARG A 205 24.75 66.47 -10.01
C ARG A 205 24.08 65.64 -8.91
N LYS A 206 24.11 66.16 -7.69
CA LYS A 206 23.48 65.67 -6.46
C LYS A 206 21.99 66.07 -6.47
N ILE A 207 21.09 65.12 -6.26
CA ILE A 207 19.67 65.40 -5.97
C ILE A 207 19.39 64.74 -4.62
N ASP A 208 19.25 65.57 -3.59
CA ASP A 208 18.85 65.18 -2.25
C ASP A 208 17.36 64.78 -2.28
N THR A 209 17.06 63.52 -1.98
CA THR A 209 15.68 63.02 -1.82
C THR A 209 15.38 62.95 -0.32
N ALA A 210 14.69 63.98 0.17
CA ALA A 210 14.23 64.08 1.55
C ALA A 210 13.11 63.07 1.81
N ALA A 211 13.24 62.37 2.93
CA ALA A 211 12.31 61.40 3.48
C ALA A 211 10.92 62.02 3.69
N VAL A 212 9.91 61.43 3.06
CA VAL A 212 8.51 61.57 3.42
C VAL A 212 8.22 60.56 4.53
N GLN A 213 8.27 61.03 5.77
CA GLN A 213 7.74 60.31 6.93
C GLN A 213 6.25 60.60 7.02
N SER A 214 5.41 59.64 6.63
CA SER A 214 3.98 59.70 6.89
C SER A 214 3.38 58.29 7.07
N SER A 215 2.85 58.05 8.27
CA SER A 215 1.71 57.19 8.61
C SER A 215 1.80 55.64 8.54
N SER A 216 2.98 55.00 8.51
CA SER A 216 3.05 53.52 8.40
C SER A 216 3.10 52.72 9.72
N ASP A 217 3.21 53.37 10.89
CA ASP A 217 3.41 52.64 12.15
C ASP A 217 2.17 51.84 12.60
N SER A 218 0.96 52.32 12.31
CA SER A 218 -0.27 51.62 12.67
C SER A 218 -0.49 50.30 11.93
N ASP A 219 -0.06 50.21 10.66
CA ASP A 219 -0.17 48.97 9.88
C ASP A 219 0.88 47.93 10.30
N ALA A 220 2.03 48.37 10.79
CA ALA A 220 3.06 47.48 11.32
C ALA A 220 2.58 46.78 12.60
N ASP A 221 1.94 47.51 13.51
CA ASP A 221 1.38 46.98 14.75
C ASP A 221 0.20 46.04 14.50
N VAL A 222 -0.72 46.37 13.59
CA VAL A 222 -1.83 45.48 13.22
C VAL A 222 -1.30 44.18 12.61
N ASN A 223 -0.26 44.25 11.78
CA ASN A 223 0.38 43.06 11.22
C ASN A 223 1.20 42.26 12.25
N ALA A 224 1.72 42.90 13.30
CA ALA A 224 2.38 42.21 14.40
C ALA A 224 1.36 41.43 15.24
N VAL A 225 0.23 42.05 15.58
CA VAL A 225 -0.89 41.42 16.29
C VAL A 225 -1.43 40.23 15.48
N ARG A 226 -1.66 40.40 14.17
CA ARG A 226 -2.11 39.31 13.28
C ARG A 226 -1.15 38.12 13.29
N ARG A 227 0.16 38.36 13.22
CA ARG A 227 1.18 37.30 13.26
C ARG A 227 1.20 36.59 14.61
N GLN A 228 1.07 37.32 15.71
CA GLN A 228 1.02 36.75 17.06
C GLN A 228 -0.24 35.91 17.28
N THR A 229 -1.41 36.36 16.80
CA THR A 229 -2.66 35.59 16.86
C THR A 229 -2.58 34.30 16.06
N LEU A 230 -2.04 34.34 14.85
CA LEU A 230 -1.85 33.14 14.03
C LEU A 230 -0.90 32.15 14.69
N ALA A 231 0.24 32.61 15.24
CA ALA A 231 1.17 31.75 15.95
C ALA A 231 0.53 31.05 17.16
N ALA A 232 -0.25 31.77 17.95
CA ALA A 232 -0.98 31.21 19.09
C ALA A 232 -2.05 30.19 18.67
N LEU A 233 -2.74 30.42 17.55
CA LEU A 233 -3.72 29.47 16.99
C LEU A 233 -3.05 28.17 16.55
N TYR A 234 -1.92 28.24 15.84
CA TYR A 234 -1.18 27.05 15.44
C TYR A 234 -0.67 26.24 16.63
N GLN A 235 -0.12 26.90 17.66
CA GLN A 235 0.30 26.22 18.88
C GLN A 235 -0.86 25.51 19.60
N LYS A 236 -2.06 26.11 19.62
CA LYS A 236 -3.24 25.47 20.22
C LYS A 236 -3.73 24.29 19.39
N MET A 237 -3.71 24.39 18.05
CA MET A 237 -4.04 23.26 17.17
C MET A 237 -3.06 22.09 17.36
N GLU A 238 -1.77 22.38 17.47
CA GLU A 238 -0.74 21.39 17.73
C GLU A 238 -0.92 20.73 19.11
N ALA A 239 -1.18 21.50 20.16
CA ALA A 239 -1.47 20.96 21.49
C ALA A 239 -2.71 20.07 21.51
N LEU A 240 -3.79 20.46 20.81
CA LEU A 240 -4.99 19.63 20.65
C LEU A 240 -4.67 18.34 19.88
N THR A 241 -3.89 18.43 18.81
CA THR A 241 -3.49 17.26 18.00
C THR A 241 -2.63 16.29 18.80
N ASN A 242 -1.65 16.78 19.56
CA ASN A 242 -0.80 15.98 20.42
C ASN A 242 -1.55 15.38 21.63
N SER A 243 -2.69 15.96 22.02
CA SER A 243 -3.54 15.44 23.09
C SER A 243 -4.47 14.30 22.65
N LEU A 244 -4.60 14.06 21.33
CA LEU A 244 -5.38 12.96 20.79
C LEU A 244 -4.54 11.68 20.79
N SER A 245 -4.84 10.76 21.71
CA SER A 245 -4.31 9.40 21.64
C SER A 245 -5.04 8.63 20.53
N PRO A 246 -4.39 7.73 19.79
CA PRO A 246 -5.05 6.86 18.80
C PRO A 246 -6.13 5.94 19.38
N THR A 247 -6.31 5.91 20.70
CA THR A 247 -7.32 5.12 21.42
C THR A 247 -8.51 5.95 21.93
N ASP A 248 -8.57 7.25 21.65
CA ASP A 248 -9.64 8.12 22.15
C ASP A 248 -10.96 7.95 21.39
N HIS A 249 -12.08 8.02 22.13
CA HIS A 249 -13.45 7.85 21.64
C HIS A 249 -13.81 8.83 20.52
N SER A 250 -14.61 8.36 19.55
CA SER A 250 -15.10 9.08 18.37
C SER A 250 -15.73 10.45 18.67
N GLU A 251 -16.34 10.62 19.85
CA GLU A 251 -16.94 11.89 20.28
C GLU A 251 -15.92 13.03 20.48
N ARG A 252 -14.69 12.70 20.94
CA ARG A 252 -13.62 13.70 21.09
C ARG A 252 -13.11 14.16 19.73
N LEU A 253 -13.04 13.25 18.75
CA LEU A 253 -12.65 13.57 17.37
C LEU A 253 -13.67 14.49 16.69
N VAL A 254 -14.97 14.23 16.85
CA VAL A 254 -16.03 15.09 16.31
C VAL A 254 -15.98 16.50 16.92
N SER A 255 -15.70 16.58 18.23
CA SER A 255 -15.56 17.86 18.93
C SER A 255 -14.36 18.67 18.45
N VAL A 256 -13.20 18.02 18.26
CA VAL A 256 -12.00 18.68 17.71
C VAL A 256 -12.24 19.13 16.27
N ALA A 257 -12.88 18.29 15.43
CA ALA A 257 -13.22 18.66 14.06
C ALA A 257 -14.18 19.87 13.98
N ARG A 258 -15.11 20.01 14.93
CA ARG A 258 -15.97 21.20 15.04
C ARG A 258 -15.16 22.44 15.44
N ALA A 259 -14.30 22.34 16.44
CA ALA A 259 -13.45 23.45 16.88
C ALA A 259 -12.52 23.95 15.77
N VAL A 260 -11.93 23.05 14.97
CA VAL A 260 -11.09 23.42 13.82
C VAL A 260 -11.88 24.19 12.75
N ARG A 261 -13.14 23.81 12.48
CA ARG A 261 -14.01 24.54 11.56
C ARG A 261 -14.33 25.95 12.05
N GLU A 262 -14.68 26.11 13.32
CA GLU A 262 -14.99 27.42 13.92
C GLU A 262 -13.77 28.37 13.87
N ILE A 263 -12.57 27.84 14.12
CA ILE A 263 -11.31 28.61 14.00
C ILE A 263 -11.06 29.04 12.54
N ALA A 264 -11.34 28.16 11.58
CA ALA A 264 -11.19 28.47 10.15
C ALA A 264 -12.15 29.57 9.70
N GLU A 265 -13.40 29.55 10.15
CA GLU A 265 -14.40 30.59 9.89
C GLU A 265 -13.99 31.93 10.50
N ALA A 266 -13.56 31.94 11.77
CA ALA A 266 -13.06 33.15 12.43
C ALA A 266 -11.85 33.76 11.70
N SER A 267 -10.96 32.91 11.17
CA SER A 267 -9.80 33.35 10.40
C SER A 267 -10.18 33.94 9.02
N GLN A 268 -11.29 33.53 8.43
CA GLN A 268 -11.82 34.11 7.19
C GLN A 268 -12.40 35.50 7.42
N LEU A 269 -13.07 35.72 8.56
CA LEU A 269 -13.60 37.04 8.94
C LEU A 269 -12.48 38.06 9.16
N LEU A 270 -11.33 37.64 9.69
CA LEU A 270 -10.16 38.51 9.87
C LEU A 270 -9.42 38.85 8.57
N LYS A 271 -9.77 38.25 7.43
CA LYS A 271 -9.19 38.57 6.11
C LYS A 271 -9.95 39.65 5.35
N GLN A 272 -11.20 39.93 5.72
CA GLN A 272 -12.02 41.01 5.15
C GLN A 272 -11.73 42.33 5.87
#